data_AF-A0A4R1BSF5-F1
#
_entry.id   AF-A0A4R1BSF5-F1
#
_cell.length_a   1.000
_cell.length_b   1.000
_cell.length_c   1.000
_cell.angle_alpha   90.00
_cell.angle_beta   90.00
_cell.angle_gamma   90.00
#
_symmetry.space_group_name_H-M   'P 1'
#
loop_
_entity.id
_entity.type
_entity.pdbx_description
1 polymer ?
#
loop_
_entity_poly.entity_id
_entity_poly.type
_entity_poly.pdbx_seq_one_letter_code
_entity_poly.pdbx_strand_id
1 'polypeptide(L)'
;MAERRKVTERDRTSEITQQLDRPPGAEEERGVKEILKELRPQLQELVRLHGEMARTELEPVAKRAGRAVGLLVAGAVFLFLFLIFFFLAGMYTMQAAGFPPWAAAGINAVILLIIAGVLAGAGAAGLRGLDPKPQRTIRSVQRSIEWFKEQFGR
;
A
#
# COMPACT_ATOMS: atom_id res chain seq x y z
N MET A 1 -85.59 -2.66 22.98
CA MET A 1 -84.19 -3.12 23.12
C MET A 1 -83.39 -2.92 21.82
N ALA A 2 -83.33 -1.72 21.24
CA ALA A 2 -82.72 -1.49 19.91
C ALA A 2 -81.63 -0.40 19.86
N GLU A 3 -81.28 0.22 21.00
CA GLU A 3 -80.51 1.46 21.00
C GLU A 3 -79.03 1.29 21.39
N ARG A 4 -78.66 0.19 22.06
CA ARG A 4 -77.28 -0.06 22.51
C ARG A 4 -76.29 -0.52 21.43
N ARG A 5 -76.74 -0.80 20.20
CA ARG A 5 -75.84 -1.30 19.13
C ARG A 5 -75.14 -0.21 18.31
N LYS A 6 -75.59 1.05 18.33
CA LYS A 6 -75.03 2.10 17.47
C LYS A 6 -73.75 2.76 18.01
N VAL A 7 -73.46 2.62 19.30
CA VAL A 7 -72.31 3.31 19.95
C VAL A 7 -71.00 2.55 19.70
N THR A 8 -71.02 1.22 19.68
CA THR A 8 -69.81 0.39 19.57
C THR A 8 -69.18 0.38 18.17
N GLU A 9 -69.91 0.82 17.14
CA GLU A 9 -69.41 0.83 15.77
C GLU A 9 -68.66 2.13 15.45
N ARG A 10 -69.07 3.26 16.05
CA ARG A 10 -68.45 4.57 15.82
C ARG A 10 -67.03 4.66 16.41
N ASP A 11 -66.76 3.99 17.53
CA ASP A 11 -65.43 3.95 18.15
C ASP A 11 -64.42 3.14 17.32
N ARG A 12 -64.88 2.09 16.63
CA ARG A 12 -64.01 1.26 15.76
C ARG A 12 -63.61 2.01 14.49
N THR A 13 -64.48 2.87 13.97
CA THR A 13 -64.15 3.68 12.78
C THR A 13 -63.08 4.73 13.09
N SER A 14 -63.03 5.26 14.32
CA SER A 14 -61.98 6.18 14.76
C SER A 14 -60.61 5.51 14.98
N GLU A 15 -60.56 4.28 15.49
CA GLU A 15 -59.29 3.55 15.66
C GLU A 15 -58.62 3.23 14.31
N ILE A 16 -59.42 2.87 13.30
CA ILE A 16 -58.92 2.59 11.95
C ILE A 16 -58.37 3.87 11.30
N THR A 17 -59.03 5.01 11.52
CA THR A 17 -58.56 6.31 11.00
C THR A 17 -57.28 6.79 11.70
N GLN A 18 -57.09 6.44 12.98
CA GLN A 18 -55.89 6.78 13.75
C GLN A 18 -54.67 5.92 13.40
N GLN A 19 -54.86 4.67 12.98
CA GLN A 19 -53.78 3.83 12.43
C GLN A 19 -53.28 4.27 11.05
N LEU A 20 -54.09 5.00 10.29
CA LEU A 20 -53.75 5.53 8.96
C LEU A 20 -53.03 6.89 8.99
N ASP A 21 -52.95 7.55 10.15
CA ASP A 21 -52.27 8.84 10.35
C ASP A 21 -50.80 8.71 10.80
N ARG A 22 -50.28 7.48 10.89
CA ARG A 22 -48.85 7.26 11.12
C ARG A 22 -48.12 7.44 9.79
N PRO A 23 -47.22 8.44 9.66
CA PRO A 23 -46.54 8.70 8.39
C PRO A 23 -45.74 7.45 7.93
N PRO A 24 -45.97 6.91 6.72
CA PRO A 24 -45.40 5.64 6.24
C PRO A 24 -43.87 5.53 6.09
N GLY A 25 -43.07 6.47 6.61
CA GLY A 25 -41.61 6.50 6.39
C GLY A 25 -40.73 6.48 7.65
N ALA A 26 -41.29 6.71 8.84
CA ALA A 26 -40.49 6.85 10.06
C ALA A 26 -40.02 5.50 10.66
N GLU A 27 -40.66 4.38 10.29
CA GLU A 27 -40.31 3.03 10.75
C GLU A 27 -39.25 2.38 9.84
N GLU A 28 -39.28 2.63 8.53
CA GLU A 28 -38.26 2.16 7.57
C GLU A 28 -36.89 2.79 7.82
N GLU A 29 -36.82 4.11 8.06
CA GLU A 29 -35.56 4.78 8.39
C GLU A 29 -34.96 4.31 9.73
N ARG A 30 -35.82 3.93 10.69
CA ARG A 30 -35.38 3.32 11.95
C ARG A 30 -34.83 1.91 11.71
N GLY A 31 -35.51 1.08 10.93
CA GLY A 31 -35.06 -0.27 10.58
C GLY A 31 -33.70 -0.29 9.89
N VAL A 32 -33.46 0.60 8.91
CA VAL A 32 -32.15 0.70 8.23
C VAL A 32 -31.04 1.17 9.19
N LYS A 33 -31.33 2.15 10.06
CA LYS A 33 -30.37 2.60 11.09
C LYS A 33 -30.08 1.51 12.12
N GLU A 34 -31.06 0.68 12.44
CA GLU A 34 -30.96 -0.39 13.43
C GLU A 34 -30.17 -1.59 12.88
N ILE A 35 -30.41 -2.01 11.63
CA ILE A 35 -29.61 -3.03 10.93
C ILE A 35 -28.15 -2.57 10.79
N LEU A 36 -27.92 -1.30 10.43
CA LEU A 36 -26.57 -0.76 10.33
C LEU A 36 -25.87 -0.72 11.70
N LYS A 37 -26.63 -0.50 12.78
CA LYS A 37 -26.12 -0.51 14.16
C LYS A 37 -25.74 -1.92 14.62
N GLU A 38 -26.47 -2.94 14.18
CA GLU A 38 -26.15 -4.36 14.43
C GLU A 38 -25.00 -4.89 13.57
N LEU A 39 -24.82 -4.40 12.34
CA LEU A 39 -23.76 -4.84 11.44
C LEU A 39 -22.40 -4.16 11.73
N ARG A 40 -22.43 -2.94 12.29
CA ARG A 40 -21.22 -2.18 12.67
C ARG A 40 -20.24 -2.96 13.55
N PRO A 41 -20.64 -3.65 14.63
CA PRO A 41 -19.71 -4.46 15.43
C PRO A 41 -19.10 -5.63 14.64
N GLN A 42 -19.85 -6.29 13.76
CA GLN A 42 -19.33 -7.39 12.93
C GLN A 42 -18.29 -6.90 11.91
N LEU A 43 -18.52 -5.73 11.31
CA LEU A 43 -17.55 -5.07 10.42
C LEU A 43 -16.29 -4.63 11.18
N GLN A 44 -16.44 -4.10 12.40
CA GLN A 44 -15.31 -3.74 13.26
C GLN A 44 -14.47 -4.96 13.62
N GLU A 45 -15.10 -6.11 13.88
CA GLU A 45 -14.42 -7.36 14.18
C GLU A 45 -13.67 -7.90 12.95
N LEU A 46 -14.27 -7.84 11.76
CA LEU A 46 -13.62 -8.27 10.52
C LEU A 46 -12.39 -7.42 10.17
N VAL A 47 -12.51 -6.08 10.31
CA VAL A 47 -11.40 -5.14 10.10
C VAL A 47 -10.28 -5.40 11.11
N ARG A 48 -10.63 -5.70 12.35
CA ARG A 48 -9.65 -6.02 13.40
C ARG A 48 -8.91 -7.33 13.08
N LEU A 49 -9.63 -8.37 12.64
CA LEU A 49 -9.05 -9.64 12.22
C LEU A 49 -8.10 -9.48 11.03
N HIS A 50 -8.53 -8.77 9.98
CA HIS A 50 -7.70 -8.52 8.80
C HIS A 50 -6.47 -7.65 9.13
N GLY A 51 -6.61 -6.68 10.03
CA GLY A 51 -5.48 -5.87 10.50
C GLY A 51 -4.44 -6.68 11.29
N GLU A 52 -4.89 -7.61 12.14
CA GLU A 52 -4.00 -8.45 12.94
C GLU A 52 -3.28 -9.49 12.09
N MET A 53 -3.99 -10.16 11.16
CA MET A 53 -3.37 -11.06 10.18
C MET A 53 -2.37 -10.32 9.27
N ALA A 54 -2.75 -9.16 8.73
CA ALA A 54 -1.86 -8.34 7.91
C ALA A 54 -0.60 -7.93 8.67
N ARG A 55 -0.71 -7.56 9.95
CA ARG A 55 0.48 -7.26 10.78
C ARG A 55 1.38 -8.48 10.93
N THR A 56 0.81 -9.65 11.21
CA THR A 56 1.58 -10.87 11.46
C THR A 56 2.29 -11.38 10.20
N GLU A 57 1.68 -11.19 9.03
CA GLU A 57 2.27 -11.56 7.73
C GLU A 57 3.28 -10.51 7.22
N LEU A 58 3.02 -9.22 7.45
CA LEU A 58 3.91 -8.15 7.02
C LEU A 58 5.12 -7.97 7.93
N GLU A 59 5.04 -8.32 9.22
CA GLU A 59 6.16 -8.20 10.16
C GLU A 59 7.42 -8.97 9.73
N PRO A 60 7.36 -10.27 9.35
CA PRO A 60 8.54 -10.99 8.88
C PRO A 60 9.06 -10.44 7.55
N VAL A 61 8.18 -9.97 6.65
CA VAL A 61 8.58 -9.31 5.40
C VAL A 61 9.32 -8.02 5.69
N ALA A 62 8.79 -7.18 6.59
CA ALA A 62 9.40 -5.93 7.01
C ALA A 62 10.75 -6.15 7.70
N LYS A 63 10.86 -7.14 8.59
CA LYS A 63 12.14 -7.49 9.24
C LYS A 63 13.17 -7.98 8.22
N ARG A 64 12.77 -8.85 7.29
CA ARG A 64 13.69 -9.39 6.27
C ARG A 64 14.12 -8.31 5.29
N ALA A 65 13.21 -7.48 4.82
CA ALA A 65 13.50 -6.32 3.98
C ALA A 65 14.39 -5.31 4.72
N GLY A 66 14.07 -4.99 5.97
CA GLY A 66 14.87 -4.10 6.81
C GLY A 66 16.29 -4.60 7.03
N ARG A 67 16.47 -5.90 7.32
CA ARG A 67 17.81 -6.51 7.43
C ARG A 67 18.56 -6.49 6.10
N ALA A 68 17.90 -6.79 4.99
CA ALA A 68 18.52 -6.77 3.66
C ALA A 68 18.99 -5.36 3.29
N VAL A 69 18.15 -4.34 3.48
CA VAL A 69 18.49 -2.93 3.25
C VAL A 69 19.61 -2.51 4.20
N GLY A 70 19.52 -2.86 5.49
CA GLY A 70 20.55 -2.54 6.47
C GLY A 70 21.91 -3.13 6.12
N LEU A 71 21.96 -4.39 5.68
CA LEU A 71 23.20 -5.04 5.22
C LEU A 71 23.75 -4.40 3.94
N LEU A 72 22.88 -4.01 3.00
CA LEU A 72 23.32 -3.32 1.78
C LEU A 72 23.91 -1.94 2.09
N VAL A 73 23.28 -1.17 2.96
CA VAL A 73 23.79 0.15 3.39
C VAL A 73 25.12 -0.01 4.12
N ALA A 74 25.19 -0.93 5.09
CA ALA A 74 26.44 -1.20 5.81
C ALA A 74 27.55 -1.65 4.85
N GLY A 75 27.25 -2.60 3.94
CA GLY A 75 28.17 -3.06 2.91
C GLY A 75 28.65 -1.94 2.00
N ALA A 76 27.76 -1.04 1.57
CA ALA A 76 28.13 0.11 0.75
C ALA A 76 29.07 1.07 1.50
N VAL A 77 28.83 1.32 2.79
CA VAL A 77 29.70 2.16 3.63
C VAL A 77 31.09 1.52 3.77
N PHE A 78 31.16 0.22 4.10
CA PHE A 78 32.45 -0.47 4.22
C PHE A 78 33.19 -0.56 2.89
N LEU A 79 32.49 -0.76 1.77
CA LEU A 79 33.09 -0.76 0.45
C LEU A 79 33.65 0.63 0.08
N PHE A 80 32.94 1.70 0.43
CA PHE A 80 33.42 3.07 0.24
C PHE A 80 34.69 3.35 1.05
N LEU A 81 34.70 2.98 2.33
CA LEU A 81 35.90 3.08 3.18
C LEU A 81 37.07 2.26 2.62
N PHE A 82 36.79 1.02 2.20
CA PHE A 82 37.79 0.17 1.55
C PHE A 82 38.40 0.84 0.32
N LEU A 83 37.59 1.46 -0.55
CA LEU A 83 38.09 2.18 -1.73
C LEU A 83 39.03 3.33 -1.37
N ILE A 84 38.74 4.08 -0.32
CA ILE A 84 39.61 5.16 0.17
C ILE A 84 40.96 4.60 0.62
N PHE A 85 40.96 3.58 1.48
CA PHE A 85 42.20 2.98 1.99
C PHE A 85 42.97 2.25 0.88
N PHE A 86 42.28 1.60 -0.05
CA PHE A 86 42.89 0.95 -1.21
C PHE A 86 43.59 1.98 -2.10
N PHE A 87 42.97 3.13 -2.36
CA PHE A 87 43.58 4.21 -3.12
C PHE A 87 44.84 4.76 -2.43
N LEU A 88 44.75 4.97 -1.12
CA LEU A 88 45.88 5.47 -0.31
C LEU A 88 47.03 4.45 -0.28
N ALA A 89 46.72 3.18 -0.06
CA ALA A 89 47.69 2.09 -0.08
C ALA A 89 48.36 1.99 -1.45
N GLY A 90 47.59 2.00 -2.54
CA GLY A 90 48.14 1.97 -3.90
C GLY A 90 49.08 3.15 -4.17
N MET A 91 48.72 4.35 -3.70
CA MET A 91 49.54 5.55 -3.83
C MET A 91 50.89 5.40 -3.11
N TYR A 92 50.88 4.94 -1.86
CA TYR A 92 52.11 4.69 -1.10
C TYR A 92 52.97 3.58 -1.72
N THR A 93 52.34 2.52 -2.21
CA THR A 93 53.04 1.38 -2.82
C THR A 93 53.74 1.81 -4.12
N MET A 94 53.10 2.63 -4.95
CA MET A 94 53.72 3.17 -6.17
C MET A 94 54.84 4.17 -5.88
N GLN A 95 54.66 5.04 -4.89
CA GLN A 95 55.74 5.94 -4.48
C GLN A 95 56.95 5.17 -3.95
N ALA A 96 56.73 4.10 -3.17
CA ALA A 96 57.79 3.21 -2.72
C ALA A 96 58.50 2.49 -3.88
N ALA A 97 57.81 2.24 -4.99
CA ALA A 97 58.38 1.71 -6.23
C ALA A 97 59.12 2.78 -7.08
N GLY A 98 59.23 4.02 -6.59
CA GLY A 98 59.96 5.10 -7.26
C GLY A 98 59.13 5.96 -8.21
N PHE A 99 57.80 5.77 -8.28
CA PHE A 99 56.95 6.63 -9.11
C PHE A 99 56.80 8.03 -8.49
N PRO A 100 56.83 9.09 -9.31
CA PRO A 100 56.52 10.43 -8.82
C PRO A 100 55.04 10.53 -8.40
N PRO A 101 54.70 11.40 -7.43
CA PRO A 101 53.34 11.45 -6.88
C PRO A 101 52.24 11.68 -7.93
N TRP A 102 52.50 12.50 -8.94
CA TRP A 102 51.51 12.78 -9.99
C TRP A 102 51.17 11.53 -10.82
N ALA A 103 52.15 10.65 -11.08
CA ALA A 103 51.94 9.44 -11.87
C ALA A 103 51.17 8.39 -11.05
N ALA A 104 51.52 8.23 -9.78
CA ALA A 104 50.82 7.32 -8.88
C ALA A 104 49.34 7.75 -8.69
N ALA A 105 49.09 9.05 -8.51
CA ALA A 105 47.73 9.59 -8.41
C ALA A 105 46.96 9.41 -9.73
N GLY A 106 47.61 9.67 -10.86
CA GLY A 106 47.02 9.53 -12.19
C GLY A 106 46.59 8.08 -12.49
N ILE A 107 47.43 7.10 -12.21
CA ILE A 107 47.11 5.68 -12.46
C ILE A 107 45.95 5.23 -11.57
N ASN A 108 45.97 5.56 -10.27
CA ASN A 108 44.86 5.19 -9.39
C ASN A 108 43.55 5.89 -9.76
N ALA A 109 43.61 7.13 -10.26
CA ALA A 109 42.44 7.84 -10.76
C ALA A 109 41.82 7.16 -11.99
N VAL A 110 42.67 6.70 -12.93
CA VAL A 110 42.20 5.92 -14.10
C VAL A 110 41.55 4.61 -13.67
N ILE A 111 42.14 3.90 -12.70
CA ILE A 111 41.55 2.67 -12.14
C ILE A 111 40.15 2.95 -11.56
N LEU A 112 40.01 4.02 -10.76
CA LEU A 112 38.70 4.41 -10.22
C LEU A 112 37.71 4.81 -11.30
N LEU A 113 38.16 5.51 -12.35
CA LEU A 113 37.31 5.89 -13.47
C LEU A 113 36.75 4.66 -14.21
N ILE A 114 37.57 3.64 -14.42
CA ILE A 114 37.14 2.38 -15.03
C ILE A 114 36.09 1.69 -14.14
N ILE A 115 36.35 1.56 -12.84
CA ILE A 115 35.42 0.95 -11.89
C ILE A 115 34.09 1.72 -11.88
N ALA A 116 34.14 3.05 -11.78
CA ALA A 116 32.97 3.91 -11.80
C ALA A 116 32.18 3.77 -13.11
N GLY A 117 32.86 3.71 -14.25
CA GLY A 117 32.25 3.50 -15.57
C GLY A 117 31.51 2.16 -15.66
N VAL A 118 32.11 1.07 -15.17
CA VAL A 118 31.48 -0.26 -15.13
C VAL A 118 30.25 -0.25 -14.22
N LEU A 119 30.35 0.32 -13.02
CA LEU A 119 29.22 0.41 -12.09
C LEU A 119 28.07 1.26 -12.64
N ALA A 120 28.38 2.41 -13.23
CA ALA A 120 27.39 3.28 -13.86
C ALA A 120 26.72 2.58 -15.05
N GLY A 121 27.50 1.88 -15.88
CA GLY A 121 27.00 1.08 -17.00
C GLY A 121 26.08 -0.06 -16.54
N ALA A 122 26.49 -0.82 -15.53
CA ALA A 122 25.69 -1.90 -14.96
C ALA A 122 24.39 -1.37 -14.32
N GLY A 123 24.47 -0.27 -13.57
CA GLY A 123 23.30 0.39 -12.99
C GLY A 123 22.33 0.88 -14.06
N ALA A 124 22.84 1.55 -15.10
CA ALA A 124 22.02 2.01 -16.22
C ALA A 124 21.38 0.84 -16.99
N ALA A 125 22.09 -0.27 -17.17
CA ALA A 125 21.56 -1.47 -17.79
C ALA A 125 20.43 -2.09 -16.95
N GLY A 126 20.60 -2.14 -15.62
CA GLY A 126 19.56 -2.61 -14.70
C GLY A 126 18.29 -1.76 -14.77
N LEU A 127 18.41 -0.44 -14.89
CA LEU A 127 17.27 0.46 -15.04
C LEU A 127 16.56 0.33 -16.39
N ARG A 128 17.29 0.05 -17.47
CA ARG A 128 16.71 -0.14 -18.81
C ARG A 128 15.83 -1.38 -18.93
N GLY A 129 16.04 -2.39 -18.09
CA GLY A 129 15.24 -3.62 -18.07
C GLY A 129 13.93 -3.54 -17.29
N LEU A 130 13.70 -2.45 -16.55
CA LEU A 130 12.47 -2.26 -15.79
C LEU A 130 11.43 -1.60 -16.70
N ASP A 131 10.38 -2.33 -17.11
CA ASP A 131 9.22 -1.74 -17.80
C ASP A 131 8.49 -0.82 -16.80
N PRO A 132 8.56 0.52 -16.96
CA PRO A 132 7.99 1.45 -15.99
C PRO A 132 6.46 1.42 -15.98
N LYS A 133 5.83 0.75 -16.96
CA LYS A 133 4.38 0.56 -16.99
C LYS A 133 4.01 -0.79 -16.39
N PRO A 134 3.32 -0.84 -15.24
CA PRO A 134 2.83 -2.09 -14.68
C PRO A 134 1.66 -2.60 -15.55
N GLN A 135 1.96 -3.32 -16.62
CA GLN A 135 0.97 -3.77 -17.59
C GLN A 135 -0.13 -4.63 -16.96
N ARG A 136 0.21 -5.41 -15.91
CA ARG A 136 -0.77 -6.21 -15.17
C ARG A 136 -1.76 -5.34 -14.39
N THR A 137 -1.30 -4.28 -13.73
CA THR A 137 -2.13 -3.33 -12.99
C THR A 137 -3.01 -2.51 -13.94
N ILE A 138 -2.46 -2.10 -15.09
CA ILE A 138 -3.24 -1.39 -16.12
C ILE A 138 -4.36 -2.30 -16.65
N ARG A 139 -4.06 -3.57 -16.94
CA ARG A 139 -5.06 -4.55 -17.40
C ARG A 139 -6.12 -4.86 -16.34
N SER A 140 -5.79 -4.87 -15.05
CA SER A 140 -6.79 -5.10 -14.00
C SER A 140 -7.73 -3.90 -13.85
N VAL A 141 -7.18 -2.68 -13.91
CA VAL A 141 -7.98 -1.43 -13.86
C VAL A 141 -8.89 -1.31 -15.08
N GLN A 142 -8.40 -1.62 -16.28
CA GLN A 142 -9.21 -1.64 -17.51
C GLN A 142 -10.40 -2.59 -17.39
N ARG A 143 -10.17 -3.81 -16.88
CA ARG A 143 -11.26 -4.78 -16.65
C ARG A 143 -12.29 -4.29 -15.65
N SER A 144 -11.87 -3.62 -14.57
CA SER A 144 -12.78 -3.02 -13.59
C SER A 144 -13.65 -1.93 -14.23
N ILE A 145 -13.08 -1.13 -15.14
CA ILE A 145 -13.81 -0.07 -15.85
C ILE A 145 -14.80 -0.66 -16.86
N GLU A 146 -14.40 -1.70 -17.60
CA GLU A 146 -15.30 -2.41 -18.54
C GLU A 146 -16.48 -3.04 -17.82
N TRP A 147 -16.23 -3.78 -16.74
CA TRP A 147 -17.29 -4.38 -15.94
C TRP A 147 -18.27 -3.33 -15.39
N PHE A 148 -17.75 -2.18 -14.94
CA PHE A 148 -18.61 -1.09 -14.44
C PHE A 148 -19.46 -0.47 -15.56
N LYS A 149 -18.89 -0.27 -16.75
CA LYS A 149 -19.63 0.25 -17.91
C LYS A 149 -20.72 -0.70 -18.37
N GLU A 150 -20.48 -2.02 -18.37
CA GLU A 150 -21.48 -3.03 -18.74
C GLU A 150 -22.66 -3.08 -17.76
N GLN A 151 -22.40 -2.83 -16.48
CA GLN A 151 -23.41 -2.95 -15.43
C GLN A 151 -24.29 -1.70 -15.26
N PHE A 152 -23.75 -0.51 -15.53
CA PHE A 152 -24.44 0.77 -15.33
C PHE A 152 -24.75 1.53 -16.63
N GLY A 153 -24.36 0.99 -17.78
CA GLY A 153 -24.60 1.58 -19.10
C GLY A 153 -25.87 1.10 -19.81
N ARG A 154 -26.80 0.44 -19.11
CA ARG A 154 -28.15 0.09 -19.62
C ARG A 154 -29.20 1.00 -19.01
#